data_AF-A0A9K3PGN9-F1
#
_entry.id   AF-A0A9K3PGN9-F1
#
_cell.length_a   1.000
_cell.length_b   1.000
_cell.length_c   1.000
_cell.angle_alpha   90.00
_cell.angle_beta   90.00
_cell.angle_gamma   90.00
#
_symmetry.space_group_name_H-M   'P 1'
#
loop_
_entity.id
_entity.type
_entity.pdbx_description
1 polymer ?
#
loop_
_entity_poly.entity_id
_entity_poly.type
_entity_poly.pdbx_seq_one_letter_code
_entity_poly.pdbx_strand_id
1 'polypeptide(L)'
;MVRLRNDSIERLLNRDEIKVGSMDTLEWHLAETLLIDLSQQDNGYATSVETSFDILHRLAEEAAMERPDDSTKGITKPRMDIYLLHAVLKHWNSCIRTNRTQLRPSQVRQLVDNLLQTSHHRLFTPNIATYTIIMDGATSCPDPQERLVFNEGLLSRLIQDAQENPLLQPTAFTFGTVIHALAKSNSATLAEKAEGLLRRMKQLHESGWNDVEPNTVVYTTVIHAWANAGQADRAEALLQEMYKDAVLHGNDKVQPNTRTFNTVLLAWSKSPDPNRVESAEVLLHRMISMADDGRLPIAPDLVSYNLMLSTIGRGRKNAQAWTKAEHWMRELISLQSSSSNLVPNHVTYKTLFRILTNSDVTDKANRARYWLNLCVDEDVKNDKVLQKRIEEMELGENLQKV
;
A
#
# COMPACT_ATOMS: atom_id res chain seq x y z
N MET A 1 24.66 -21.36 21.15
CA MET A 1 24.45 -19.98 20.67
C MET A 1 23.15 -19.37 21.20
N VAL A 2 21.96 -19.92 20.93
CA VAL A 2 20.69 -19.35 21.42
C VAL A 2 20.58 -19.26 22.96
N ARG A 3 21.03 -20.28 23.71
CA ARG A 3 21.07 -20.23 25.20
C ARG A 3 21.97 -19.11 25.73
N LEU A 4 23.23 -19.08 25.30
CA LEU A 4 24.20 -18.03 25.69
C LEU A 4 23.68 -16.61 25.41
N ARG A 5 22.94 -16.43 24.30
CA ARG A 5 22.31 -15.17 23.94
C ARG A 5 21.17 -14.81 24.91
N ASN A 6 20.29 -15.75 25.23
CA ASN A 6 19.20 -15.51 26.17
C ASN A 6 19.73 -15.21 27.58
N ASP A 7 20.77 -15.93 28.03
CA ASP A 7 21.44 -15.67 29.31
C ASP A 7 22.04 -14.24 29.33
N SER A 8 22.59 -13.78 28.20
CA SER A 8 23.13 -12.42 28.05
C SER A 8 22.03 -11.35 28.09
N ILE A 9 20.86 -11.61 27.49
CA ILE A 9 19.70 -10.71 27.52
C ILE A 9 19.14 -10.64 28.94
N GLU A 10 18.95 -11.78 29.61
CA GLU A 10 18.43 -11.83 30.98
C GLU A 10 19.35 -11.06 31.94
N ARG A 11 20.67 -11.26 31.85
CA ARG A 11 21.65 -10.50 32.62
C ARG A 11 21.59 -8.99 32.35
N LEU A 12 21.43 -8.59 31.09
CA LEU A 12 21.38 -7.17 30.72
C LEU A 12 20.10 -6.47 31.20
N LEU A 13 18.97 -7.18 31.19
CA LEU A 13 17.68 -6.67 31.65
C LEU A 13 17.52 -6.78 33.19
N ASN A 14 18.28 -7.65 33.86
CA ASN A 14 18.22 -7.84 35.30
C ASN A 14 18.78 -6.62 36.06
N ARG A 15 17.89 -5.92 36.76
CA ARG A 15 18.19 -4.69 37.52
C ARG A 15 19.00 -4.95 38.80
N ASP A 16 19.00 -6.18 39.30
CA ASP A 16 19.75 -6.57 40.49
C ASP A 16 21.22 -6.89 40.16
N GLU A 17 21.49 -7.38 38.94
CA GLU A 17 22.84 -7.68 38.46
C GLU A 17 23.55 -6.44 37.91
N ILE A 18 22.86 -5.65 37.09
CA ILE A 18 23.38 -4.39 36.54
C ILE A 18 22.45 -3.28 37.05
N LYS A 19 22.97 -2.42 37.93
CA LYS A 19 22.20 -1.27 38.45
C LYS A 19 22.07 -0.20 37.38
N VAL A 20 20.94 0.51 37.41
CA VAL A 20 20.73 1.62 36.47
C VAL A 20 21.81 2.69 36.67
N GLY A 21 22.53 3.04 35.62
CA GLY A 21 23.64 3.98 35.61
C GLY A 21 25.03 3.35 35.80
N SER A 22 25.13 2.03 36.00
CA SER A 22 26.41 1.32 36.22
C SER A 22 26.96 0.63 34.97
N MET A 23 26.29 0.75 33.82
CA MET A 23 26.63 -0.02 32.62
C MET A 23 28.01 0.37 32.04
N ASP A 24 28.84 -0.62 31.73
CA ASP A 24 30.20 -0.43 31.19
C ASP A 24 30.25 -0.46 29.65
N THR A 25 31.38 -0.07 29.06
CA THR A 25 31.53 -0.01 27.59
C THR A 25 31.34 -1.36 26.90
N LEU A 26 31.64 -2.47 27.57
CA LEU A 26 31.50 -3.82 27.00
C LEU A 26 30.02 -4.23 26.98
N GLU A 27 29.28 -3.90 28.03
CA GLU A 27 27.84 -4.09 28.14
C GLU A 27 27.09 -3.25 27.08
N TRP A 28 27.56 -2.03 26.79
CA TRP A 28 27.03 -1.22 25.68
C TRP A 28 27.21 -1.90 24.32
N HIS A 29 28.41 -2.40 24.00
CA HIS A 29 28.65 -3.12 22.74
C HIS A 29 27.87 -4.44 22.68
N LEU A 30 27.70 -5.12 23.81
CA LEU A 30 26.88 -6.33 23.91
C LEU A 30 25.42 -6.02 23.57
N ALA A 31 24.86 -4.93 24.11
CA ALA A 31 23.50 -4.51 23.81
C ALA A 31 23.31 -4.19 22.32
N GLU A 32 24.25 -3.47 21.71
CA GLU A 32 24.22 -3.17 20.26
C GLU A 32 24.24 -4.46 19.43
N THR A 33 25.15 -5.38 19.75
CA THR A 33 25.26 -6.67 19.04
C THR A 33 23.97 -7.48 19.16
N LEU A 34 23.38 -7.53 20.36
CA LEU A 34 22.11 -8.21 20.60
C LEU A 34 20.97 -7.60 19.80
N LEU A 35 20.89 -6.26 19.72
CA LEU A 35 19.87 -5.56 18.93
C LEU A 35 20.02 -5.85 17.43
N ILE A 36 21.24 -5.89 16.90
CA ILE A 36 21.50 -6.27 15.50
C ILE A 36 21.06 -7.71 15.27
N ASP A 37 21.50 -8.65 16.11
CA ASP A 37 21.15 -10.07 16.00
C ASP A 37 19.65 -10.31 16.10
N LEU A 38 18.93 -9.58 16.95
CA LEU A 38 17.49 -9.66 17.08
C LEU A 38 16.76 -9.06 15.87
N SER A 39 17.28 -7.97 15.29
CA SER A 39 16.70 -7.31 14.12
C SER A 39 16.87 -8.10 12.80
N GLN A 40 17.89 -8.96 12.72
CA GLN A 40 18.16 -9.81 11.55
C GLN A 40 17.46 -11.17 11.61
N GLN A 41 16.76 -11.49 12.70
CA GLN A 41 16.05 -12.75 12.83
C GLN A 41 14.75 -12.74 12.03
N ASP A 42 14.82 -13.23 10.79
CA ASP A 42 13.62 -13.65 10.01
C ASP A 42 12.86 -14.83 10.65
N ASN A 43 13.43 -15.42 11.71
CA ASN A 43 12.97 -16.62 12.38
C ASN A 43 11.84 -16.34 13.40
N GLY A 44 10.65 -15.96 12.91
CA GLY A 44 9.36 -16.45 13.46
C GLY A 44 8.96 -16.22 14.93
N TYR A 45 9.79 -15.66 15.83
CA TYR A 45 9.49 -15.55 17.27
C TYR A 45 9.05 -14.13 17.66
N ALA A 46 7.79 -14.01 18.12
CA ALA A 46 7.17 -12.78 18.65
C ALA A 46 8.01 -12.08 19.74
N THR A 47 8.68 -12.88 20.57
CA THR A 47 9.47 -12.44 21.72
C THR A 47 10.73 -11.66 21.33
N SER A 48 11.21 -11.77 20.09
CA SER A 48 12.41 -11.05 19.62
C SER A 48 12.20 -9.54 19.51
N VAL A 49 10.99 -9.10 19.17
CA VAL A 49 10.68 -7.68 19.00
C VAL A 49 10.51 -7.01 20.37
N GLU A 50 9.76 -7.63 21.27
CA GLU A 50 9.54 -7.13 22.64
C GLU A 50 10.87 -7.00 23.39
N THR A 51 11.71 -8.04 23.35
CA THR A 51 13.05 -8.00 23.93
C THR A 51 13.95 -6.92 23.33
N SER A 52 13.84 -6.66 22.01
CA SER A 52 14.58 -5.55 21.38
C SER A 52 14.15 -4.18 21.93
N PHE A 53 12.85 -3.97 22.15
CA PHE A 53 12.35 -2.74 22.76
C PHE A 53 12.71 -2.62 24.25
N ASP A 54 12.72 -3.72 25.00
CA ASP A 54 13.14 -3.74 26.41
C ASP A 54 14.62 -3.34 26.54
N ILE A 55 15.48 -3.85 25.65
CA ILE A 55 16.90 -3.47 25.59
C ILE A 55 17.02 -1.97 25.26
N LEU A 56 16.29 -1.47 24.25
CA LEU A 56 16.30 -0.04 23.91
C LEU A 56 15.85 0.85 25.08
N HIS A 57 14.81 0.43 25.81
CA HIS A 57 14.34 1.14 27.00
C HIS A 57 15.42 1.18 28.08
N ARG A 58 16.09 0.06 28.33
CA ARG A 58 17.18 -0.01 29.30
C ARG A 58 18.32 0.94 28.92
N LEU A 59 18.74 0.95 27.65
CA LEU A 59 19.78 1.86 27.16
C LEU A 59 19.37 3.34 27.32
N ALA A 60 18.09 3.66 27.14
CA ALA A 60 17.56 5.01 27.36
C ALA A 60 17.65 5.44 28.82
N GLU A 61 17.27 4.55 29.76
CA GLU A 61 17.38 4.81 31.20
C GLU A 61 18.84 5.05 31.63
N GLU A 62 19.78 4.24 31.13
CA GLU A 62 21.22 4.41 31.38
C GLU A 62 21.76 5.74 30.83
N ALA A 63 21.32 6.13 29.63
CA ALA A 63 21.69 7.39 29.01
C ALA A 63 21.19 8.60 29.82
N ALA A 64 20.02 8.50 30.46
CA ALA A 64 19.38 9.58 31.21
C ALA A 64 20.01 9.88 32.59
N MET A 65 20.72 8.93 33.22
CA MET A 65 21.26 9.12 34.57
C MET A 65 22.54 9.97 34.61
N GLU A 66 22.50 11.21 35.09
CA GLU A 66 23.72 12.01 35.34
C GLU A 66 24.55 11.39 36.47
N ARG A 67 25.83 11.08 36.22
CA ARG A 67 26.75 10.67 37.30
C ARG A 67 27.29 11.93 38.00
N PRO A 68 27.31 11.97 39.34
CA PRO A 68 27.96 13.04 40.10
C PRO A 68 29.46 13.22 39.77
N ASP A 69 30.12 12.19 39.22
CA ASP A 69 31.57 12.15 38.96
C ASP A 69 31.98 12.49 37.50
N ASP A 70 31.04 12.78 36.59
CA ASP A 70 31.30 12.88 35.14
C ASP A 70 32.20 14.07 34.72
N SER A 71 32.39 15.06 35.59
CA SER A 71 33.33 16.16 35.33
C SER A 71 34.81 15.74 35.39
N THR A 72 35.14 14.57 35.95
CA THR A 72 36.53 14.15 36.19
C THR A 72 37.03 13.00 35.34
N LYS A 73 36.14 12.25 34.64
CA LYS A 73 36.54 11.06 33.86
C LYS A 73 36.29 11.12 32.35
N GLY A 74 35.64 12.16 31.82
CA GLY A 74 35.55 12.35 30.36
C GLY A 74 34.89 11.18 29.60
N ILE A 75 34.09 10.35 30.26
CA ILE A 75 33.35 9.27 29.61
C ILE A 75 32.11 9.90 28.97
N THR A 76 32.27 10.43 27.76
CA THR A 76 31.13 10.84 26.94
C THR A 76 30.26 9.62 26.68
N LYS A 77 29.05 9.60 27.22
CA LYS A 77 28.08 8.53 26.93
C LYS A 77 27.91 8.39 25.41
N PRO A 78 27.99 7.17 24.86
CA PRO A 78 27.99 6.98 23.42
C PRO A 78 26.63 7.39 22.83
N ARG A 79 26.65 8.24 21.81
CA ARG A 79 25.50 8.39 20.91
C ARG A 79 25.43 7.13 20.07
N MET A 80 24.28 6.48 20.04
CA MET A 80 24.07 5.32 19.20
C MET A 80 23.64 5.73 17.80
N ASP A 81 23.97 4.87 16.84
CA ASP A 81 23.59 5.08 15.45
C ASP A 81 22.08 4.89 15.25
N ILE A 82 21.43 5.88 14.63
CA ILE A 82 20.00 5.85 14.32
C ILE A 82 19.60 4.63 13.47
N TYR A 83 20.53 4.06 12.68
CA TYR A 83 20.27 2.85 11.90
C TYR A 83 19.93 1.64 12.77
N LEU A 84 20.44 1.57 14.01
CA LEU A 84 20.08 0.51 14.96
C LEU A 84 18.60 0.60 15.33
N LEU A 85 18.12 1.81 15.64
CA LEU A 85 16.71 2.06 15.90
C LEU A 85 15.86 1.73 14.66
N HIS A 86 16.31 2.12 13.46
CA HIS A 86 15.61 1.78 12.22
C HIS A 86 15.54 0.28 11.96
N ALA A 87 16.58 -0.49 12.31
CA ALA A 87 16.58 -1.94 12.17
C ALA A 87 15.53 -2.58 13.08
N VAL A 88 15.48 -2.18 14.35
CA VAL A 88 14.48 -2.65 15.31
C VAL A 88 13.05 -2.29 14.86
N LEU A 89 12.84 -1.05 14.41
CA LEU A 89 11.53 -0.61 13.90
C LEU A 89 11.11 -1.36 12.62
N LYS A 90 12.04 -1.64 11.71
CA LYS A 90 11.78 -2.45 10.51
C LYS A 90 11.45 -3.90 10.86
N HIS A 91 12.12 -4.47 11.85
CA HIS A 91 11.80 -5.79 12.38
C HIS A 91 10.39 -5.82 12.97
N TRP A 92 10.02 -4.81 13.77
CA TRP A 92 8.65 -4.63 14.24
C TRP A 92 7.65 -4.52 13.07
N ASN A 93 7.94 -3.74 12.02
CA ASN A 93 7.08 -3.66 10.82
C ASN A 93 6.87 -5.04 10.16
N SER A 94 7.90 -5.88 10.11
CA SER A 94 7.80 -7.25 9.60
C SER A 94 6.90 -8.13 10.48
N CYS A 95 7.05 -8.03 11.79
CA CYS A 95 6.26 -8.78 12.76
C CYS A 95 4.79 -8.34 12.83
N ILE A 96 4.49 -7.03 12.75
CA ILE A 96 3.10 -6.55 12.73
C ILE A 96 2.40 -6.94 11.43
N ARG A 97 3.09 -6.91 10.28
CA ARG A 97 2.58 -7.40 8.99
C ARG A 97 2.20 -8.87 9.01
N THR A 98 2.95 -9.68 9.76
CA THR A 98 2.71 -11.12 9.91
C THR A 98 1.81 -11.48 11.10
N ASN A 99 1.26 -10.46 11.79
CA ASN A 99 0.44 -10.59 13.01
C ASN A 99 1.13 -11.41 14.12
N ARG A 100 2.46 -11.28 14.22
CA ARG A 100 3.32 -12.01 15.16
C ARG A 100 3.68 -11.20 16.41
N THR A 101 3.16 -9.98 16.57
CA THR A 101 3.43 -9.13 17.74
C THR A 101 2.16 -8.46 18.23
N GLN A 102 2.08 -8.25 19.55
CA GLN A 102 0.99 -7.49 20.17
C GLN A 102 1.35 -6.01 20.38
N LEU A 103 2.61 -5.62 20.11
CA LEU A 103 3.10 -4.24 20.26
C LEU A 103 2.33 -3.31 19.34
N ARG A 104 1.52 -2.43 19.95
CA ARG A 104 0.70 -1.47 19.23
C ARG A 104 1.52 -0.27 18.76
N PRO A 105 1.15 0.39 17.65
CA PRO A 105 1.82 1.60 17.18
C PRO A 105 1.90 2.70 18.25
N SER A 106 0.86 2.83 19.08
CA SER A 106 0.81 3.75 20.21
C SER A 106 1.90 3.51 21.25
N GLN A 107 2.19 2.24 21.57
CA GLN A 107 3.27 1.85 22.49
C GLN A 107 4.64 2.12 21.86
N VAL A 108 4.85 1.74 20.60
CA VAL A 108 6.10 2.03 19.88
C VAL A 108 6.37 3.53 19.83
N ARG A 109 5.32 4.35 19.60
CA ARG A 109 5.44 5.80 19.68
C ARG A 109 5.80 6.29 21.07
N GLN A 110 5.14 5.81 22.12
CA GLN A 110 5.50 6.21 23.49
C GLN A 110 6.96 5.87 23.82
N LEU A 111 7.45 4.72 23.36
CA LEU A 111 8.85 4.34 23.52
C LEU A 111 9.77 5.30 22.77
N VAL A 112 9.43 5.69 21.54
CA VAL A 112 10.20 6.68 20.76
C VAL A 112 10.10 8.09 21.37
N ASP A 113 8.94 8.48 21.89
CA ASP A 113 8.73 9.75 22.60
C ASP A 113 9.54 9.76 23.93
N ASN A 114 9.63 8.64 24.64
CA ASN A 114 10.48 8.50 25.83
C ASN A 114 11.99 8.59 25.47
N LEU A 115 12.38 8.04 24.32
CA LEU A 115 13.73 8.19 23.76
C LEU A 115 14.03 9.64 23.32
N LEU A 116 12.99 10.43 23.03
CA LEU A 116 13.08 11.85 22.69
C LEU A 116 13.10 12.76 23.93
N GLN A 117 12.39 12.38 24.99
CA GLN A 117 12.22 13.15 26.22
C GLN A 117 13.30 12.90 27.27
N THR A 118 14.00 11.75 27.23
CA THR A 118 15.18 11.54 28.10
C THR A 118 16.29 12.54 27.74
N SER A 119 16.61 13.37 28.72
CA SER A 119 17.19 14.72 28.64
C SER A 119 18.67 14.84 28.27
N HIS A 120 19.07 16.03 27.81
CA HIS A 120 20.43 16.60 27.57
C HIS A 120 21.41 15.84 26.66
N HIS A 121 21.53 14.51 26.75
CA HIS A 121 22.31 13.67 25.84
C HIS A 121 21.39 12.74 25.05
N ARG A 122 20.90 13.23 23.91
CA ARG A 122 20.06 12.49 22.96
C ARG A 122 20.75 11.17 22.54
N LEU A 123 20.31 10.03 23.10
CA LEU A 123 20.85 8.70 22.77
C LEU A 123 20.69 8.40 21.27
N PHE A 124 19.54 8.78 20.73
CA PHE A 124 19.26 8.85 19.30
C PHE A 124 18.76 10.24 18.94
N THR A 125 19.00 10.67 17.71
CA THR A 125 18.34 11.83 17.11
C THR A 125 17.38 11.36 16.02
N PRO A 126 16.08 11.18 16.32
CA PRO A 126 15.10 10.77 15.33
C PRO A 126 15.06 11.76 14.16
N ASN A 127 14.94 11.19 12.97
CA ASN A 127 14.78 11.93 11.73
C ASN A 127 13.45 11.55 11.08
N ILE A 128 13.15 12.15 9.94
CA ILE A 128 11.92 11.85 9.19
C ILE A 128 11.77 10.35 8.88
N ALA A 129 12.88 9.63 8.65
CA ALA A 129 12.84 8.20 8.36
C ALA A 129 12.32 7.39 9.57
N THR A 130 12.70 7.76 10.80
CA THR A 130 12.19 7.12 12.02
C THR A 130 10.66 7.17 12.09
N TYR A 131 10.08 8.37 11.94
CA TYR A 131 8.63 8.55 11.98
C TYR A 131 7.91 7.87 10.81
N THR A 132 8.52 7.90 9.63
CA THR A 132 7.99 7.24 8.45
C THR A 132 7.92 5.71 8.63
N ILE A 133 8.95 5.09 9.22
CA ILE A 133 8.94 3.64 9.50
C ILE A 133 7.81 3.30 10.50
N ILE A 134 7.62 4.13 11.54
CA ILE A 134 6.55 3.94 12.52
C ILE A 134 5.16 4.05 11.86
N MET A 135 4.95 5.06 11.01
CA MET A 135 3.71 5.22 10.24
C MET A 135 3.45 4.04 9.30
N ASP A 136 4.50 3.54 8.63
CA ASP A 136 4.43 2.37 7.75
C ASP A 136 3.98 1.12 8.51
N GLY A 137 4.59 0.86 9.68
CA GLY A 137 4.19 -0.25 10.55
C GLY A 137 2.74 -0.12 11.04
N ALA A 138 2.33 1.10 11.40
CA ALA A 138 0.94 1.38 11.77
C ALA A 138 -0.04 1.08 10.62
N THR A 139 0.36 1.21 9.35
CA THR A 139 -0.52 0.87 8.21
C THR A 139 -0.90 -0.61 8.16
N SER A 140 -0.10 -1.46 8.80
CA SER A 140 -0.29 -2.91 8.91
C SER A 140 -1.00 -3.34 10.19
N CYS A 141 -1.36 -2.38 11.06
CA CYS A 141 -2.19 -2.65 12.23
C CYS A 141 -3.57 -3.20 11.81
N PRO A 142 -4.07 -4.27 12.46
CA PRO A 142 -5.39 -4.84 12.16
C PRO A 142 -6.54 -3.88 12.42
N ASP A 143 -6.43 -3.02 13.45
CA ASP A 143 -7.48 -2.06 13.82
C ASP A 143 -7.45 -0.85 12.86
N PRO A 144 -8.49 -0.66 12.02
CA PRO A 144 -8.55 0.46 11.10
C PRO A 144 -8.67 1.81 11.82
N GLN A 145 -9.33 1.90 12.97
CA GLN A 145 -9.50 3.17 13.68
C GLN A 145 -8.19 3.61 14.32
N GLU A 146 -7.51 2.71 15.04
CA GLU A 146 -6.20 3.00 15.63
C GLU A 146 -5.19 3.41 14.55
N ARG A 147 -5.12 2.67 13.44
CA ARG A 147 -4.26 2.99 12.29
C ARG A 147 -4.44 4.43 11.80
N LEU A 148 -5.68 4.87 11.64
CA LEU A 148 -6.02 6.16 11.04
C LEU A 148 -5.75 7.31 12.01
N VAL A 149 -6.27 7.22 13.24
CA VAL A 149 -6.08 8.25 14.27
C VAL A 149 -4.60 8.42 14.57
N PHE A 150 -3.86 7.31 14.67
CA PHE A 150 -2.43 7.34 14.93
C PHE A 150 -1.65 8.03 13.79
N ASN A 151 -1.87 7.63 12.53
CA ASN A 151 -1.14 8.19 11.39
C ASN A 151 -1.49 9.66 11.14
N GLU A 152 -2.77 10.05 11.25
CA GLU A 152 -3.18 11.46 11.12
C GLU A 152 -2.58 12.32 12.24
N GLY A 153 -2.65 11.84 13.49
CA GLY A 153 -2.11 12.55 14.64
C GLY A 153 -0.58 12.68 14.60
N LEU A 154 0.13 11.64 14.16
CA LEU A 154 1.58 11.68 14.05
C LEU A 154 2.04 12.59 12.90
N LEU A 155 1.36 12.56 11.74
CA LEU A 155 1.68 13.46 10.63
C LEU A 155 1.43 14.93 11.00
N SER A 156 0.33 15.21 11.69
CA SER A 156 0.00 16.58 12.12
C SER A 156 1.07 17.15 13.06
N ARG A 157 1.53 16.34 14.02
CA ARG A 157 2.62 16.72 14.92
C ARG A 157 3.94 16.90 14.17
N LEU A 158 4.24 16.01 13.24
CA LEU A 158 5.47 16.09 12.45
C LEU A 158 5.49 17.36 11.57
N ILE A 159 4.36 17.79 11.02
CA ILE A 159 4.25 19.07 10.29
C ILE A 159 4.51 20.26 11.22
N GLN A 160 4.03 20.21 12.47
CA GLN A 160 4.27 21.26 13.47
C GLN A 160 5.75 21.30 13.87
N ASP A 161 6.33 20.16 14.23
CA ASP A 161 7.73 20.04 14.64
C ASP A 161 8.69 20.43 13.50
N ALA A 162 8.31 20.18 12.25
CA ALA A 162 9.07 20.56 11.07
C ALA A 162 9.15 22.09 10.83
N GLN A 163 8.28 22.88 11.45
CA GLN A 163 8.40 24.35 11.44
C GLN A 163 9.59 24.82 12.29
N GLU A 164 9.89 24.11 13.38
CA GLU A 164 11.00 24.42 14.29
C GLU A 164 12.29 23.71 13.88
N ASN A 165 12.19 22.53 13.25
CA ASN A 165 13.32 21.72 12.85
C ASN A 165 13.20 21.25 11.38
N PRO A 166 13.95 21.85 10.44
CA PRO A 166 13.93 21.46 9.03
C PRO A 166 14.29 19.98 8.77
N LEU A 167 15.05 19.32 9.65
CA LEU A 167 15.41 17.90 9.51
C LEU A 167 14.21 16.95 9.70
N LEU A 168 13.09 17.46 10.20
CA LEU A 168 11.85 16.72 10.38
C LEU A 168 10.82 17.00 9.28
N GLN A 169 11.18 17.76 8.25
CA GLN A 169 10.25 18.02 7.14
C GLN A 169 9.75 16.69 6.54
N PRO A 170 8.42 16.47 6.49
CA PRO A 170 7.82 15.34 5.83
C PRO A 170 8.17 15.34 4.36
N THR A 171 8.18 14.15 3.78
CA THR A 171 8.42 13.95 2.35
C THR A 171 7.14 13.44 1.68
N ALA A 172 7.13 13.43 0.35
CA ALA A 172 6.08 12.80 -0.44
C ALA A 172 5.84 11.33 -0.03
N PHE A 173 6.88 10.63 0.41
CA PHE A 173 6.77 9.27 0.92
C PHE A 173 6.05 9.20 2.27
N THR A 174 6.34 10.11 3.20
CA THR A 174 5.65 10.20 4.51
C THR A 174 4.14 10.41 4.32
N PHE A 175 3.75 11.36 3.47
CA PHE A 175 2.34 11.55 3.11
C PHE A 175 1.74 10.35 2.37
N GLY A 176 2.48 9.78 1.42
CA GLY A 176 2.08 8.59 0.67
C GLY A 176 1.74 7.40 1.58
N THR A 177 2.49 7.20 2.66
CA THR A 177 2.22 6.16 3.67
C THR A 177 0.89 6.38 4.38
N VAL A 178 0.59 7.61 4.80
CA VAL A 178 -0.68 7.95 5.46
C VAL A 178 -1.86 7.83 4.49
N ILE A 179 -1.70 8.33 3.26
CA ILE A 179 -2.69 8.21 2.18
C ILE A 179 -2.95 6.74 1.84
N HIS A 180 -1.90 5.90 1.80
CA HIS A 180 -2.05 4.46 1.59
C HIS A 180 -2.85 3.79 2.72
N ALA A 181 -2.62 4.19 3.97
CA ALA A 181 -3.40 3.70 5.11
C ALA A 181 -4.90 4.05 5.01
N LEU A 182 -5.22 5.25 4.51
CA LEU A 182 -6.58 5.69 4.22
C LEU A 182 -7.20 4.92 3.05
N ALA A 183 -6.42 4.70 1.98
CA ALA A 183 -6.87 4.04 0.75
C ALA A 183 -7.22 2.54 0.92
N LYS A 184 -6.76 1.90 2.01
CA LYS A 184 -7.14 0.52 2.36
C LYS A 184 -8.60 0.36 2.76
N SER A 185 -9.29 1.45 3.09
CA SER A 185 -10.69 1.41 3.52
C SER A 185 -11.65 1.67 2.34
N ASN A 186 -12.81 1.02 2.34
CA ASN A 186 -13.85 1.20 1.31
C ASN A 186 -14.83 2.35 1.63
N SER A 187 -14.35 3.43 2.27
CA SER A 187 -15.20 4.51 2.78
C SER A 187 -14.94 5.82 2.03
N ALA A 188 -16.01 6.44 1.51
CA ALA A 188 -15.92 7.72 0.81
C ALA A 188 -15.37 8.85 1.70
N THR A 189 -15.72 8.86 2.99
CA THR A 189 -15.20 9.85 3.95
C THR A 189 -13.67 9.76 4.11
N LEU A 190 -13.11 8.56 4.04
CA LEU A 190 -11.67 8.34 4.14
C LEU A 190 -10.96 8.67 2.83
N ALA A 191 -11.62 8.44 1.68
CA ALA A 191 -11.13 8.90 0.39
C ALA A 191 -11.10 10.44 0.30
N GLU A 192 -12.11 11.12 0.84
CA GLU A 192 -12.13 12.59 0.94
C GLU A 192 -10.99 13.11 1.82
N LYS A 193 -10.71 12.46 2.95
CA LYS A 193 -9.54 12.79 3.78
C LYS A 193 -8.22 12.58 3.03
N ALA A 194 -8.08 11.48 2.28
CA ALA A 194 -6.90 11.22 1.46
C ALA A 194 -6.69 12.31 0.40
N GLU A 195 -7.76 12.77 -0.23
CA GLU A 195 -7.73 13.89 -1.16
C GLU A 195 -7.40 15.22 -0.45
N GLY A 196 -7.91 15.42 0.77
CA GLY A 196 -7.55 16.54 1.63
C GLY A 196 -6.05 16.60 1.94
N LEU A 197 -5.42 15.45 2.19
CA LEU A 197 -3.97 15.36 2.36
C LEU A 197 -3.20 15.68 1.08
N LEU A 198 -3.67 15.24 -0.09
CA LEU A 198 -3.09 15.63 -1.37
C LEU A 198 -3.14 17.16 -1.59
N ARG A 199 -4.28 17.80 -1.30
CA ARG A 199 -4.38 19.27 -1.34
C ARG A 199 -3.42 19.92 -0.35
N ARG A 200 -3.28 19.36 0.85
CA ARG A 200 -2.34 19.86 1.85
C ARG A 200 -0.89 19.75 1.39
N MET A 201 -0.51 18.66 0.71
CA MET A 201 0.82 18.51 0.12
C MET A 201 1.10 19.59 -0.93
N LYS A 202 0.14 19.88 -1.82
CA LYS A 202 0.26 20.96 -2.80
C LYS A 202 0.49 22.32 -2.13
N GLN A 203 -0.31 22.65 -1.13
CA GLN A 203 -0.16 23.91 -0.37
C GLN A 203 1.20 24.02 0.33
N LEU A 204 1.68 22.91 0.93
CA LEU A 204 2.98 22.91 1.58
C LEU A 204 4.11 23.06 0.56
N HIS A 205 4.00 22.43 -0.60
CA HIS A 205 4.94 22.59 -1.70
C HIS A 205 5.00 24.05 -2.19
N GLU A 206 3.84 24.67 -2.42
CA GLU A 206 3.72 26.10 -2.77
C GLU A 206 4.32 27.01 -1.69
N SER A 207 4.27 26.61 -0.41
CA SER A 207 4.90 27.34 0.69
C SER A 207 6.42 27.15 0.82
N GLY A 208 7.04 26.41 -0.12
CA GLY A 208 8.50 26.23 -0.21
C GLY A 208 9.01 24.89 0.31
N TRP A 209 8.14 23.93 0.65
CA TRP A 209 8.55 22.59 1.08
C TRP A 209 8.74 21.71 -0.16
N ASN A 210 9.95 21.69 -0.71
CA ASN A 210 10.21 21.02 -1.98
C ASN A 210 10.03 19.49 -1.91
N ASP A 211 10.29 18.88 -0.76
CA ASP A 211 10.27 17.41 -0.61
C ASP A 211 8.86 16.82 -0.45
N VAL A 212 7.82 17.64 -0.28
CA VAL A 212 6.41 17.20 -0.19
C VAL A 212 5.68 17.24 -1.52
N GLU A 213 6.36 17.58 -2.62
CA GLU A 213 5.74 17.65 -3.94
C GLU A 213 5.02 16.33 -4.28
N PRO A 214 3.70 16.37 -4.60
CA PRO A 214 2.97 15.18 -5.01
C PRO A 214 3.60 14.55 -6.26
N ASN A 215 3.59 13.21 -6.30
CA ASN A 215 4.08 12.45 -7.44
C ASN A 215 3.02 11.45 -7.93
N THR A 216 3.32 10.74 -9.03
CA THR A 216 2.45 9.72 -9.63
C THR A 216 1.95 8.68 -8.63
N VAL A 217 2.77 8.27 -7.67
CA VAL A 217 2.39 7.28 -6.65
C VAL A 217 1.33 7.84 -5.71
N VAL A 218 1.51 9.07 -5.23
CA VAL A 218 0.55 9.75 -4.34
C VAL A 218 -0.80 9.91 -5.05
N TYR A 219 -0.82 10.47 -6.26
CA TYR A 219 -2.05 10.61 -7.06
C TYR A 219 -2.75 9.27 -7.28
N THR A 220 -2.02 8.26 -7.74
CA THR A 220 -2.59 6.93 -8.01
C THR A 220 -3.17 6.32 -6.72
N THR A 221 -2.57 6.57 -5.56
CA THR A 221 -3.06 6.06 -4.27
C THR A 221 -4.35 6.76 -3.82
N VAL A 222 -4.48 8.08 -4.03
CA VAL A 222 -5.72 8.82 -3.76
C VAL A 222 -6.84 8.37 -4.72
N ILE A 223 -6.53 8.21 -6.00
CA ILE A 223 -7.46 7.67 -7.00
C ILE A 223 -7.92 6.26 -6.59
N HIS A 224 -7.01 5.44 -6.06
CA HIS A 224 -7.33 4.11 -5.54
C HIS A 224 -8.26 4.15 -4.32
N ALA A 225 -8.10 5.14 -3.43
CA ALA A 225 -9.02 5.34 -2.32
C ALA A 225 -10.45 5.61 -2.81
N TRP A 226 -10.61 6.50 -3.79
CA TRP A 226 -11.91 6.76 -4.43
C TRP A 226 -12.45 5.56 -5.19
N ALA A 227 -11.58 4.79 -5.85
CA ALA A 227 -11.96 3.55 -6.53
C ALA A 227 -12.51 2.51 -5.55
N ASN A 228 -11.91 2.38 -4.36
CA ASN A 228 -12.40 1.49 -3.30
C ASN A 228 -13.73 1.95 -2.71
N ALA A 229 -13.98 3.26 -2.66
CA ALA A 229 -15.27 3.83 -2.28
C ALA A 229 -16.34 3.77 -3.40
N GLY A 230 -15.98 3.33 -4.62
CA GLY A 230 -16.89 3.29 -5.77
C GLY A 230 -17.26 4.66 -6.34
N GLN A 231 -16.50 5.71 -6.04
CA GLN A 231 -16.74 7.09 -6.47
C GLN A 231 -15.94 7.39 -7.73
N ALA A 232 -16.43 6.91 -8.88
CA ALA A 232 -15.71 6.99 -10.14
C ALA A 232 -15.52 8.42 -10.66
N ASP A 233 -16.51 9.30 -10.48
CA ASP A 233 -16.43 10.70 -10.93
C ASP A 233 -15.26 11.45 -10.27
N ARG A 234 -15.05 11.21 -8.97
CA ARG A 234 -13.91 11.80 -8.23
C ARG A 234 -12.58 11.20 -8.66
N ALA A 235 -12.54 9.88 -8.86
CA ALA A 235 -11.34 9.20 -9.36
C ALA A 235 -10.93 9.73 -10.74
N GLU A 236 -11.90 9.93 -11.65
CA GLU A 236 -11.65 10.48 -12.98
C GLU A 236 -11.26 11.97 -12.93
N ALA A 237 -11.91 12.79 -12.09
CA ALA A 237 -11.53 14.18 -11.92
C ALA A 237 -10.06 14.35 -11.49
N LEU A 238 -9.58 13.50 -10.58
CA LEU A 238 -8.17 13.48 -10.16
C LEU A 238 -7.22 13.02 -11.26
N LEU A 239 -7.64 12.07 -12.11
CA LEU A 239 -6.86 11.70 -13.29
C LEU A 239 -6.75 12.86 -14.28
N GLN A 240 -7.83 13.64 -14.48
CA GLN A 240 -7.78 14.83 -15.33
C GLN A 240 -6.90 15.92 -14.73
N GLU A 241 -6.94 16.13 -13.42
CA GLU A 241 -6.05 17.03 -12.70
C GLU A 241 -4.59 16.61 -12.89
N MET A 242 -4.27 15.34 -12.68
CA MET A 242 -2.95 14.76 -12.90
C MET A 242 -2.47 14.94 -14.35
N TYR A 243 -3.37 14.75 -15.33
CA TYR A 243 -3.04 14.98 -16.74
C TYR A 243 -2.76 16.45 -17.04
N LYS A 244 -3.54 17.37 -16.46
CA LYS A 244 -3.30 18.82 -16.58
C LYS A 244 -1.97 19.21 -15.95
N ASP A 245 -1.65 18.72 -14.75
CA ASP A 245 -0.38 19.01 -14.09
C ASP A 245 0.81 18.45 -14.85
N ALA A 246 0.70 17.24 -15.41
CA ALA A 246 1.77 16.64 -16.21
C ALA A 246 1.98 17.36 -17.55
N VAL A 247 0.92 17.60 -18.30
CA VAL A 247 1.00 18.05 -19.71
C VAL A 247 0.98 19.57 -19.84
N LEU A 248 0.18 20.28 -19.03
CA LEU A 248 0.07 21.75 -19.11
C LEU A 248 1.12 22.46 -18.27
N HIS A 249 1.46 21.91 -17.10
CA HIS A 249 2.48 22.50 -16.22
C HIS A 249 3.88 21.87 -16.40
N GLY A 250 4.01 20.87 -17.29
CA GLY A 250 5.30 20.23 -17.59
C GLY A 250 5.91 19.48 -16.41
N ASN A 251 5.08 19.00 -15.47
CA ASN A 251 5.57 18.31 -14.29
C ASN A 251 5.75 16.81 -14.56
N ASP A 252 7.00 16.41 -14.86
CA ASP A 252 7.36 15.02 -15.12
C ASP A 252 7.16 14.08 -13.92
N LYS A 253 7.05 14.60 -12.69
CA LYS A 253 6.86 13.78 -11.48
C LYS A 253 5.44 13.25 -11.31
N VAL A 254 4.47 13.79 -12.06
CA VAL A 254 3.03 13.46 -11.95
C VAL A 254 2.46 12.86 -13.23
N GLN A 255 3.30 12.28 -14.10
CA GLN A 255 2.83 11.65 -15.32
C GLN A 255 1.91 10.45 -15.04
N PRO A 256 0.69 10.42 -15.60
CA PRO A 256 -0.19 9.26 -15.47
C PRO A 256 0.37 8.08 -16.25
N ASN A 257 0.13 6.87 -15.75
CA ASN A 257 0.56 5.63 -16.40
C ASN A 257 -0.62 4.65 -16.51
N THR A 258 -0.40 3.49 -17.16
CA THR A 258 -1.42 2.43 -17.30
C THR A 258 -2.06 2.05 -15.97
N ARG A 259 -1.30 2.01 -14.86
CA ARG A 259 -1.84 1.71 -13.53
C ARG A 259 -2.81 2.78 -13.03
N THR A 260 -2.52 4.06 -13.26
CA THR A 260 -3.42 5.16 -12.88
C THR A 260 -4.76 5.04 -13.60
N PHE A 261 -4.75 4.80 -14.92
CA PHE A 261 -5.97 4.60 -15.69
C PHE A 261 -6.75 3.34 -15.27
N ASN A 262 -6.05 2.22 -15.07
CA ASN A 262 -6.66 1.00 -14.53
C ASN A 262 -7.33 1.23 -13.18
N THR A 263 -6.78 2.12 -12.36
CA THR A 263 -7.37 2.45 -11.06
C THR A 263 -8.70 3.20 -11.23
N VAL A 264 -8.82 4.09 -12.22
CA VAL A 264 -10.09 4.76 -12.56
C VAL A 264 -11.09 3.78 -13.19
N LEU A 265 -10.65 2.88 -14.09
CA LEU A 265 -11.49 1.81 -14.62
C LEU A 265 -12.02 0.90 -13.49
N LEU A 266 -11.20 0.61 -12.49
CA LEU A 266 -11.63 -0.10 -11.29
C LEU A 266 -12.71 0.68 -10.52
N ALA A 267 -12.57 2.00 -10.41
CA ALA A 267 -13.59 2.87 -9.81
C ALA A 267 -14.92 2.78 -10.55
N TRP A 268 -14.89 2.90 -11.89
CA TRP A 268 -16.08 2.72 -12.75
C TRP A 268 -16.71 1.34 -12.58
N SER A 269 -15.90 0.29 -12.46
CA SER A 269 -16.40 -1.08 -12.26
C SER A 269 -17.16 -1.28 -10.93
N LYS A 270 -16.82 -0.48 -9.91
CA LYS A 270 -17.44 -0.50 -8.57
C LYS A 270 -18.53 0.56 -8.42
N SER A 271 -18.62 1.51 -9.34
CA SER A 271 -19.59 2.60 -9.30
C SER A 271 -21.03 2.08 -9.38
N PRO A 272 -21.97 2.68 -8.62
CA PRO A 272 -23.39 2.42 -8.76
C PRO A 272 -24.02 3.15 -9.96
N ASP A 273 -23.27 4.02 -10.66
CA ASP A 273 -23.78 4.83 -11.78
C ASP A 273 -24.31 3.95 -12.92
N PRO A 274 -25.52 4.22 -13.47
CA PRO A 274 -26.06 3.51 -14.63
C PRO A 274 -25.18 3.62 -15.89
N ASN A 275 -24.49 4.74 -16.10
CA ASN A 275 -23.64 5.06 -17.25
C ASN A 275 -22.17 4.65 -17.05
N ARG A 276 -21.88 3.83 -16.03
CA ARG A 276 -20.50 3.40 -15.75
C ARG A 276 -19.85 2.62 -16.89
N VAL A 277 -20.65 1.93 -17.72
CA VAL A 277 -20.12 1.16 -18.85
C VAL A 277 -19.65 2.13 -19.92
N GLU A 278 -20.50 3.09 -20.29
CA GLU A 278 -20.21 4.13 -21.27
C GLU A 278 -18.99 4.96 -20.85
N SER A 279 -18.91 5.33 -19.57
CA SER A 279 -17.78 6.10 -19.04
C SER A 279 -16.48 5.29 -19.03
N ALA A 280 -16.54 4.00 -18.68
CA ALA A 280 -15.38 3.10 -18.79
C ALA A 280 -14.94 2.90 -20.25
N GLU A 281 -15.87 2.82 -21.21
CA GLU A 281 -15.58 2.71 -22.65
C GLU A 281 -14.85 3.97 -23.16
N VAL A 282 -15.35 5.15 -22.80
CA VAL A 282 -14.70 6.44 -23.14
C VAL A 282 -13.27 6.48 -22.58
N LEU A 283 -13.08 6.04 -21.33
CA LEU A 283 -11.76 6.03 -20.72
C LEU A 283 -10.80 5.03 -21.39
N LEU A 284 -11.29 3.84 -21.76
CA LEU A 284 -10.47 2.83 -22.43
C LEU A 284 -10.09 3.26 -23.86
N HIS A 285 -11.03 3.83 -24.62
CA HIS A 285 -10.73 4.41 -25.94
C HIS A 285 -9.72 5.55 -25.83
N ARG A 286 -9.79 6.37 -24.78
CA ARG A 286 -8.77 7.40 -24.52
C ARG A 286 -7.39 6.80 -24.30
N MET A 287 -7.27 5.68 -23.57
CA MET A 287 -5.99 4.97 -23.43
C MET A 287 -5.46 4.44 -24.77
N ILE A 288 -6.34 3.91 -25.63
CA ILE A 288 -5.97 3.43 -26.97
C ILE A 288 -5.43 4.59 -27.82
N SER A 289 -6.18 5.70 -27.88
CA SER A 289 -5.74 6.91 -28.62
C SER A 289 -4.40 7.45 -28.11
N MET A 290 -4.16 7.41 -26.80
CA MET A 290 -2.88 7.84 -26.22
C MET A 290 -1.72 6.90 -26.56
N ALA A 291 -1.99 5.59 -26.68
CA ALA A 291 -1.01 4.61 -27.09
C ALA A 291 -0.59 4.84 -28.55
N ASP A 292 -1.55 5.13 -29.43
CA ASP A 292 -1.32 5.43 -30.84
C ASP A 292 -0.53 6.73 -31.03
N ASP A 293 -0.82 7.75 -30.20
CA ASP A 293 -0.10 9.02 -30.20
C ASP A 293 1.36 8.89 -29.74
N GLY A 294 1.70 7.84 -28.97
CA GLY A 294 3.06 7.52 -28.52
C GLY A 294 3.71 8.55 -27.58
N ARG A 295 2.97 9.59 -27.15
CA ARG A 295 3.49 10.70 -26.32
C ARG A 295 3.76 10.29 -24.88
N LEU A 296 2.94 9.38 -24.35
CA LEU A 296 3.06 8.84 -23.01
C LEU A 296 3.09 7.31 -23.10
N PRO A 297 3.81 6.61 -22.22
CA PRO A 297 3.85 5.14 -22.17
C PRO A 297 2.56 4.59 -21.54
N ILE A 298 1.41 4.97 -22.09
CA ILE A 298 0.08 4.57 -21.64
C ILE A 298 -0.48 3.70 -22.75
N ALA A 299 -0.55 2.39 -22.48
CA ALA A 299 -1.22 1.43 -23.34
C ALA A 299 -2.17 0.58 -22.50
N PRO A 300 -3.36 0.25 -23.01
CA PRO A 300 -4.21 -0.76 -22.39
C PRO A 300 -3.47 -2.09 -22.26
N ASP A 301 -3.58 -2.70 -21.09
CA ASP A 301 -3.08 -4.03 -20.77
C ASP A 301 -4.24 -5.01 -20.53
N LEU A 302 -3.92 -6.28 -20.28
CA LEU A 302 -4.94 -7.30 -19.98
C LEU A 302 -5.80 -6.92 -18.76
N VAL A 303 -5.25 -6.15 -17.81
CA VAL A 303 -6.00 -5.64 -16.65
C VAL A 303 -7.05 -4.61 -17.11
N SER A 304 -6.71 -3.73 -18.03
CA SER A 304 -7.62 -2.72 -18.61
C SER A 304 -8.86 -3.38 -19.22
N TYR A 305 -8.66 -4.37 -20.09
CA TYR A 305 -9.77 -5.12 -20.73
C TYR A 305 -10.57 -5.94 -19.73
N ASN A 306 -9.92 -6.59 -18.76
CA ASN A 306 -10.60 -7.32 -17.69
C ASN A 306 -11.47 -6.41 -16.83
N LEU A 307 -11.00 -5.19 -16.53
CA LEU A 307 -11.79 -4.20 -15.80
C LEU A 307 -12.99 -3.73 -16.62
N MET A 308 -12.84 -3.54 -17.93
CA MET A 308 -13.94 -3.22 -18.84
C MET A 308 -15.01 -4.33 -18.83
N LEU A 309 -14.62 -5.59 -19.03
CA LEU A 309 -15.52 -6.75 -18.93
C LEU A 309 -16.15 -6.86 -17.54
N SER A 310 -15.39 -6.58 -16.48
CA SER A 310 -15.91 -6.62 -15.11
C SER A 310 -16.99 -5.55 -14.87
N THR A 311 -16.82 -4.36 -15.45
CA THR A 311 -17.76 -3.23 -15.40
C THR A 311 -19.07 -3.60 -16.08
N ILE A 312 -18.98 -4.18 -17.28
CA ILE A 312 -20.14 -4.71 -18.02
C ILE A 312 -20.86 -5.79 -17.21
N GLY A 313 -20.12 -6.76 -16.67
CA GLY A 313 -20.72 -7.88 -15.94
C GLY A 313 -21.25 -7.55 -14.57
N ARG A 314 -20.82 -6.45 -13.94
CA ARG A 314 -21.45 -5.94 -12.71
C ARG A 314 -22.70 -5.11 -13.02
N GLY A 315 -22.91 -4.74 -14.30
CA GLY A 315 -24.09 -4.09 -14.88
C GLY A 315 -25.42 -4.60 -14.33
N ARG A 316 -26.44 -3.73 -14.26
CA ARG A 316 -27.82 -4.24 -14.24
C ARG A 316 -28.05 -5.02 -15.54
N LYS A 317 -29.00 -5.96 -15.55
CA LYS A 317 -29.38 -6.69 -16.78
C LYS A 317 -29.65 -5.68 -17.89
N ASN A 318 -28.70 -5.57 -18.80
CA ASN A 318 -28.77 -4.71 -19.98
C ASN A 318 -28.76 -5.66 -21.17
N ALA A 319 -29.75 -5.53 -22.05
CA ALA A 319 -29.84 -6.31 -23.28
C ALA A 319 -28.56 -6.20 -24.13
N GLN A 320 -27.84 -5.08 -24.01
CA GLN A 320 -26.59 -4.81 -24.72
C GLN A 320 -25.32 -5.23 -23.98
N ALA A 321 -25.42 -5.77 -22.75
CA ALA A 321 -24.24 -6.15 -21.97
C ALA A 321 -23.41 -7.23 -22.68
N TRP A 322 -24.08 -8.23 -23.25
CA TRP A 322 -23.40 -9.30 -23.99
C TRP A 322 -22.74 -8.78 -25.27
N THR A 323 -23.45 -7.97 -26.07
CA THR A 323 -22.90 -7.43 -27.32
C THR A 323 -21.68 -6.54 -27.08
N LYS A 324 -21.69 -5.72 -26.04
CA LYS A 324 -20.53 -4.93 -25.62
C LYS A 324 -19.38 -5.83 -25.15
N ALA A 325 -19.67 -6.86 -24.34
CA ALA A 325 -18.65 -7.81 -23.89
C ALA A 325 -18.00 -8.58 -25.06
N GLU A 326 -18.79 -9.02 -26.04
CA GLU A 326 -18.28 -9.66 -27.25
C GLU A 326 -17.39 -8.71 -28.05
N HIS A 327 -17.79 -7.44 -28.22
CA HIS A 327 -16.98 -6.46 -28.92
C HIS A 327 -15.59 -6.32 -28.28
N TRP A 328 -15.52 -6.06 -26.98
CA TRP A 328 -14.24 -5.94 -26.27
C TRP A 328 -13.42 -7.24 -26.27
N MET A 329 -14.08 -8.41 -26.23
CA MET A 329 -13.40 -9.68 -26.35
C MET A 329 -12.80 -9.89 -27.75
N ARG A 330 -13.50 -9.48 -28.82
CA ARG A 330 -12.95 -9.51 -30.20
C ARG A 330 -11.75 -8.60 -30.34
N GLU A 331 -11.81 -7.39 -29.79
CA GLU A 331 -10.67 -6.47 -29.81
C GLU A 331 -9.47 -7.08 -29.08
N LEU A 332 -9.66 -7.60 -27.86
CA LEU A 332 -8.58 -8.25 -27.10
C LEU A 332 -7.95 -9.43 -27.86
N ILE A 333 -8.77 -10.29 -28.47
CA ILE A 333 -8.29 -11.42 -29.29
C ILE A 333 -7.55 -10.93 -30.54
N SER A 334 -7.98 -9.84 -31.17
CA SER A 334 -7.28 -9.30 -32.35
C SER A 334 -5.88 -8.78 -32.00
N LEU A 335 -5.70 -8.28 -30.77
CA LEU A 335 -4.43 -7.74 -30.28
C LEU A 335 -3.48 -8.80 -29.72
N GLN A 336 -3.97 -10.00 -29.41
CA GLN A 336 -3.15 -11.08 -28.82
C GLN A 336 -2.01 -11.53 -29.76
N SER A 337 -2.19 -11.39 -31.08
CA SER A 337 -1.16 -11.70 -32.07
C SER A 337 -0.04 -10.65 -32.11
N SER A 338 -0.32 -9.43 -31.66
CA SER A 338 0.62 -8.30 -31.67
C SER A 338 1.34 -8.10 -30.33
N SER A 339 0.76 -8.60 -29.22
CA SER A 339 1.34 -8.46 -27.88
C SER A 339 1.11 -9.70 -27.03
N SER A 340 2.19 -10.34 -26.58
CA SER A 340 2.14 -11.50 -25.69
C SER A 340 1.50 -11.19 -24.33
N ASN A 341 1.44 -9.91 -23.94
CA ASN A 341 0.88 -9.46 -22.67
C ASN A 341 -0.65 -9.25 -22.72
N LEU A 342 -1.26 -9.43 -23.90
CA LEU A 342 -2.71 -9.27 -24.13
C LEU A 342 -3.44 -10.60 -24.37
N VAL A 343 -2.87 -11.72 -23.94
CA VAL A 343 -3.51 -13.04 -24.07
C VAL A 343 -4.62 -13.18 -23.02
N PRO A 344 -5.89 -13.44 -23.42
CA PRO A 344 -6.98 -13.71 -22.50
C PRO A 344 -6.66 -14.90 -21.58
N ASN A 345 -6.83 -14.71 -20.26
CA ASN A 345 -6.55 -15.73 -19.25
C ASN A 345 -7.82 -16.25 -18.56
N HIS A 346 -7.66 -17.11 -17.56
CA HIS A 346 -8.78 -17.66 -16.77
C HIS A 346 -9.73 -16.58 -16.22
N VAL A 347 -9.18 -15.47 -15.71
CA VAL A 347 -9.99 -14.35 -15.17
C VAL A 347 -10.86 -13.73 -16.26
N THR A 348 -10.33 -13.65 -17.48
CA THR A 348 -11.00 -13.08 -18.65
C THR A 348 -12.21 -13.94 -19.03
N TYR A 349 -12.01 -15.24 -19.25
CA TYR A 349 -13.08 -16.17 -19.60
C TYR A 349 -14.09 -16.38 -18.47
N LYS A 350 -13.64 -16.43 -17.21
CA LYS A 350 -14.53 -16.48 -16.04
C LYS A 350 -15.44 -15.26 -15.99
N THR A 351 -14.91 -14.08 -16.30
CA THR A 351 -15.70 -12.84 -16.33
C THR A 351 -16.66 -12.83 -17.51
N LEU A 352 -16.22 -13.23 -18.70
CA LEU A 352 -17.05 -13.35 -19.90
C LEU A 352 -18.21 -14.34 -19.69
N PHE A 353 -17.94 -15.52 -19.14
CA PHE A 353 -18.98 -16.53 -18.89
C PHE A 353 -19.96 -16.08 -17.81
N ARG A 354 -19.50 -15.32 -16.81
CA ARG A 354 -20.40 -14.70 -15.84
C ARG A 354 -21.37 -13.71 -16.51
N ILE A 355 -20.89 -12.92 -17.48
CA ILE A 355 -21.75 -12.01 -18.28
C ILE A 355 -22.76 -12.83 -19.09
N LEU A 356 -22.29 -13.87 -19.77
CA LEU A 356 -23.12 -14.74 -20.60
C LEU A 356 -24.25 -15.42 -19.81
N THR A 357 -23.93 -15.99 -18.63
CA THR A 357 -24.94 -16.61 -17.76
C THR A 357 -26.04 -15.63 -17.39
N ASN A 358 -25.68 -14.38 -17.07
CA ASN A 358 -26.59 -13.34 -16.62
C ASN A 358 -27.33 -12.61 -17.75
N SER A 359 -26.92 -12.81 -19.00
CA SER A 359 -27.55 -12.22 -20.17
C SER A 359 -28.81 -12.98 -20.58
N ASP A 360 -29.71 -12.32 -21.30
CA ASP A 360 -30.95 -12.92 -21.84
C ASP A 360 -30.72 -13.56 -23.23
N VAL A 361 -29.46 -13.82 -23.57
CA VAL A 361 -29.02 -14.36 -24.84
C VAL A 361 -29.26 -15.88 -24.89
N THR A 362 -29.71 -16.39 -26.03
CA THR A 362 -29.93 -17.83 -26.27
C THR A 362 -28.62 -18.58 -26.50
N ASP A 363 -28.63 -19.90 -26.47
CA ASP A 363 -27.48 -20.73 -26.91
C ASP A 363 -26.16 -20.37 -26.20
N LYS A 364 -26.25 -20.16 -24.89
CA LYS A 364 -25.15 -19.73 -24.01
C LYS A 364 -24.02 -20.75 -24.03
N ALA A 365 -24.34 -22.04 -24.07
CA ALA A 365 -23.32 -23.08 -24.08
C ALA A 365 -22.46 -23.07 -25.35
N ASN A 366 -23.08 -22.98 -26.53
CA ASN A 366 -22.33 -22.95 -27.79
C ASN A 366 -21.53 -21.65 -27.93
N ARG A 367 -22.07 -20.51 -27.49
CA ARG A 367 -21.32 -19.25 -27.41
C ARG A 367 -20.10 -19.38 -26.49
N ALA A 368 -20.25 -20.00 -25.32
CA ALA A 368 -19.14 -20.24 -24.40
C ALA A 368 -18.05 -21.15 -25.02
N ARG A 369 -18.45 -22.23 -25.70
CA ARG A 369 -17.54 -23.10 -26.44
C ARG A 369 -16.82 -22.39 -27.57
N TYR A 370 -17.53 -21.56 -28.34
CA TYR A 370 -16.94 -20.76 -29.41
C TYR A 370 -15.79 -19.90 -28.88
N TRP A 371 -16.02 -19.18 -27.78
CA TRP A 371 -14.98 -18.35 -27.17
C TRP A 371 -13.83 -19.18 -26.61
N LEU A 372 -14.11 -20.32 -25.97
CA LEU A 372 -13.06 -21.19 -25.44
C LEU A 372 -12.20 -21.83 -26.54
N ASN A 373 -12.79 -22.13 -27.69
CA ASN A 373 -12.07 -22.65 -28.86
C ASN A 373 -11.14 -21.60 -29.51
N LEU A 374 -11.43 -20.31 -29.33
CA LEU A 374 -10.55 -19.22 -29.75
C LEU A 374 -9.41 -18.94 -28.75
N CYS A 375 -9.44 -19.59 -27.57
CA CYS A 375 -8.39 -19.47 -26.57
C CYS A 375 -7.12 -20.17 -27.06
N VAL A 376 -6.01 -19.43 -27.10
CA VAL A 376 -4.69 -19.96 -27.44
C VAL A 376 -4.04 -20.68 -26.25
N ASP A 377 -4.43 -20.31 -25.03
CA ASP A 377 -3.94 -20.92 -23.79
C ASP A 377 -4.67 -22.24 -23.52
N GLU A 378 -3.95 -23.35 -23.66
CA GLU A 378 -4.46 -24.71 -23.42
C GLU A 378 -4.78 -24.99 -21.95
N ASP A 379 -4.12 -24.32 -21.00
CA ASP A 379 -4.45 -24.48 -19.57
C ASP A 379 -5.82 -23.87 -19.26
N VAL A 380 -6.12 -22.73 -19.86
CA VAL A 380 -7.43 -22.08 -19.74
C VAL A 380 -8.52 -22.89 -20.45
N LYS A 381 -8.23 -23.46 -21.61
CA LYS A 381 -9.15 -24.29 -22.38
C LYS A 381 -9.52 -25.60 -21.68
N ASN A 382 -8.55 -26.19 -20.96
CA ASN A 382 -8.74 -27.43 -20.21
C ASN A 382 -9.13 -27.19 -18.75
N ASP A 383 -9.45 -25.94 -18.37
CA ASP A 383 -9.85 -25.61 -17.01
C ASP A 383 -11.19 -26.28 -16.65
N LYS A 384 -11.15 -27.16 -15.66
CA LYS A 384 -12.30 -27.94 -15.21
C LYS A 384 -13.46 -27.06 -14.70
N VAL A 385 -13.17 -25.88 -14.15
CA VAL A 385 -14.20 -24.97 -13.62
C VAL A 385 -14.93 -24.30 -14.78
N LEU A 386 -14.20 -23.88 -15.82
CA LEU A 386 -14.79 -23.30 -17.02
C LEU A 386 -15.60 -24.34 -17.80
N GLN A 387 -15.08 -25.56 -17.98
CA GLN A 387 -15.80 -26.65 -18.66
C GLN A 387 -17.08 -27.05 -17.93
N LYS A 388 -17.02 -27.27 -16.62
CA LYS A 388 -18.21 -27.56 -15.80
C LYS A 388 -19.28 -26.47 -15.93
N ARG A 389 -18.86 -25.20 -16.00
CA ARG A 389 -19.80 -24.08 -16.15
C ARG A 389 -20.49 -24.06 -17.52
N ILE A 390 -19.86 -24.57 -18.57
CA ILE A 390 -20.47 -24.75 -19.89
C ILE A 390 -21.53 -25.87 -19.82
N GLU A 391 -21.20 -27.01 -19.20
CA GLU A 391 -22.13 -28.14 -19.01
C GLU A 391 -23.37 -27.72 -18.21
N GLU A 392 -23.20 -26.90 -17.16
CA GLU A 392 -24.30 -26.33 -16.38
C GLU A 392 -25.23 -25.44 -17.24
N MET A 393 -24.67 -24.68 -18.18
CA MET A 393 -25.47 -23.88 -19.13
C MET A 393 -26.27 -24.77 -20.09
N GLU A 394 -25.67 -25.85 -20.60
CA GLU A 394 -26.36 -26.83 -21.46
C GLU A 394 -27.52 -27.52 -20.75
N LEU A 395 -27.29 -27.98 -19.52
CA LEU A 395 -28.31 -28.61 -18.69
C LEU A 395 -29.48 -27.66 -18.43
N GLY A 396 -29.19 -26.39 -18.12
CA GLY A 396 -30.20 -25.35 -17.92
C GLY A 396 -31.04 -25.06 -19.17
N GLU A 397 -30.41 -25.02 -20.35
CA GLU A 397 -31.10 -24.80 -21.63
C GLU A 397 -31.95 -26.00 -22.05
N ASN A 398 -31.47 -27.22 -21.79
CA ASN A 398 -32.22 -28.44 -22.07
C ASN A 398 -33.45 -28.57 -21.15
N LEU A 399 -33.33 -28.18 -19.87
CA LEU A 399 -34.45 -28.15 -18.92
C LEU A 399 -35.50 -27.07 -19.25
N GLN A 400 -35.15 -25.99 -19.96
CA GLN A 400 -36.11 -24.98 -20.42
C GLN A 400 -36.86 -25.38 -21.71
N LYS A 401 -36.34 -26.36 -22.45
CA LYS A 401 -36.94 -26.86 -23.70
C LYS A 401 -37.90 -28.03 -23.48
N VAL A 402 -37.83 -28.71 -22.34
CA VAL A 402 -38.74 -29.76 -21.86
C VAL A 402 -39.85 -29.12 -21.05
#